data_AF-D5UJG2-F1
#
_entry.id   AF-D5UJG2-F1
#
_cell.length_a   1.000
_cell.length_b   1.000
_cell.length_c   1.000
_cell.angle_alpha   90.00
_cell.angle_beta   90.00
_cell.angle_gamma   90.00
#
_symmetry.space_group_name_H-M   'P 1'
#
loop_
_entity.id
_entity.type
_entity.pdbx_description
1 polymer ?
#
loop_
_entity_poly.entity_id
_entity_poly.type
_entity_poly.pdbx_seq_one_letter_code
_entity_poly.pdbx_strand_id
1 'polypeptide(L)' 'MTDHLPDVAWTDPRDQVEVVVMLANGRLAGRSFASRAEAEAWARPEEGERVLELNLVCSCDR' A
#
# COMPACT_ATOMS: atom_id res chain seq x y z
N MET A 1 10.38 -6.51 36.85
CA MET A 1 9.20 -5.90 36.21
C MET A 1 9.09 -6.55 34.85
N THR A 2 8.44 -7.71 34.79
CA THR A 2 8.33 -8.50 33.56
C THR A 2 6.87 -8.50 33.18
N ASP A 3 6.52 -7.59 32.28
CA ASP A 3 5.18 -7.49 31.71
C ASP A 3 5.14 -8.43 30.51
N HIS A 4 4.43 -9.55 30.65
CA HIS A 4 4.19 -10.49 29.56
C HIS A 4 2.84 -10.11 28.95
N LEU A 5 2.86 -9.10 28.06
CA LEU A 5 1.73 -8.81 27.19
C LEU A 5 1.49 -10.02 26.29
N PRO A 6 0.22 -10.30 25.90
CA PRO A 6 -0.08 -11.39 24.98
C PRO A 6 0.80 -11.28 23.74
N ASP A 7 1.21 -12.44 23.21
CA ASP A 7 2.01 -12.57 21.99
C ASP A 7 1.21 -12.02 20.79
N VAL A 8 1.13 -10.70 20.68
CA VAL A 8 0.66 -10.03 19.48
C VAL A 8 1.72 -10.34 18.44
N ALA A 9 1.36 -11.18 17.48
CA ALA A 9 2.22 -11.51 16.35
C ALA A 9 2.74 -10.19 15.75
N TRP A 10 4.01 -9.89 16.02
CA TRP A 10 4.64 -8.69 15.51
C TRP A 10 4.65 -8.78 13.99
N THR A 11 4.09 -7.77 13.34
CA THR A 11 4.05 -7.67 11.87
C THR A 11 5.09 -6.61 11.45
N ASP A 12 6.03 -6.96 10.57
CA ASP A 12 7.04 -6.01 10.11
C ASP A 12 6.33 -4.80 9.45
N PRO A 13 6.56 -3.56 9.91
CA PRO A 13 6.00 -2.36 9.30
C PRO A 13 6.29 -2.21 7.79
N ARG A 14 7.33 -2.88 7.27
CA ARG A 14 7.67 -2.89 5.84
C ARG A 14 6.74 -3.77 5.02
N ASP A 15 6.12 -4.77 5.64
CA ASP A 15 5.18 -5.69 4.98
C ASP A 15 3.74 -5.17 5.04
N GLN A 16 3.48 -4.15 5.86
CA GLN A 16 2.18 -3.50 5.98
C GLN A 16 2.00 -2.46 4.87
N VAL A 17 1.72 -2.95 3.67
CA VAL A 17 1.56 -2.12 2.46
C VAL A 17 0.17 -2.20 1.86
N GLU A 18 -0.23 -1.13 1.17
CA GLU A 18 -1.40 -1.10 0.30
C GLU A 18 -0.96 -0.85 -1.13
N VAL A 19 -1.56 -1.58 -2.08
CA VAL A 19 -1.28 -1.40 -3.50
C VAL A 19 -2.22 -0.34 -4.06
N VAL A 20 -1.65 0.66 -4.73
CA VAL A 20 -2.38 1.76 -5.38
C VAL A 20 -1.82 2.03 -6.77
N VAL A 21 -2.55 2.80 -7.56
CA VAL A 21 -2.07 3.29 -8.86
C VAL A 21 -1.95 4.80 -8.81
N MET A 22 -0.81 5.33 -9.26
CA MET A 22 -0.60 6.75 -9.47
C MET A 22 -0.87 7.09 -10.93
N LEU A 23 -1.76 8.05 -11.15
CA LEU A 23 -2.12 8.59 -12.45
C LEU A 23 -0.98 9.46 -13.01
N ALA A 24 -1.00 9.75 -14.31
CA ALA A 24 -0.01 10.58 -14.98
C ALA A 24 0.13 12.00 -14.39
N ASN A 25 -0.93 12.52 -13.76
CA ASN A 25 -0.92 13.81 -13.07
C ASN A 25 -0.29 13.77 -11.67
N GLY A 26 0.26 12.64 -11.25
CA GLY A 26 0.87 12.45 -9.93
C GLY A 26 -0.11 12.21 -8.78
N ARG A 27 -1.41 12.13 -9.04
CA ARG A 27 -2.42 11.79 -8.03
C ARG A 27 -2.63 10.28 -7.96
N LEU A 28 -3.07 9.78 -6.81
CA LEU A 28 -3.50 8.39 -6.68
C LEU A 28 -4.89 8.20 -7.31
N ALA A 29 -5.10 7.06 -7.96
CA ALA A 29 -6.42 6.53 -8.24
C ALA A 29 -7.13 6.34 -6.90
N GLY A 30 -8.35 6.87 -6.75
CA GLY A 30 -9.09 6.87 -5.49
C GLY A 30 -9.61 5.50 -5.03
N ARG A 31 -8.81 4.45 -5.25
CA ARG A 31 -9.05 3.06 -4.86
C ARG A 31 -7.72 2.37 -4.55
N SER A 32 -7.78 1.36 -3.70
CA SER A 32 -6.71 0.39 -3.51
C SER A 32 -7.05 -0.95 -4.15
N PHE A 33 -6.04 -1.83 -4.19
CA PHE A 33 -6.08 -3.14 -4.82
C PHE A 33 -5.65 -4.21 -3.83
N ALA A 34 -6.21 -5.42 -3.96
CA ALA A 34 -5.88 -6.54 -3.07
C ALA A 34 -4.50 -7.16 -3.39
N SER A 35 -3.97 -6.92 -4.60
CA SER A 35 -2.66 -7.41 -5.02
C SER A 35 -2.01 -6.52 -6.09
N ARG A 36 -0.68 -6.65 -6.23
CA ARG A 36 0.07 -6.00 -7.31
C ARG A 36 -0.45 -6.40 -8.69
N ALA A 37 -0.70 -7.69 -8.90
CA ALA A 37 -1.20 -8.20 -10.17
C ALA A 37 -2.58 -7.61 -10.54
N GLU A 38 -3.47 -7.42 -9.56
CA GLU A 38 -4.76 -6.76 -9.79
C GLU A 38 -4.58 -5.29 -10.21
N ALA A 39 -3.68 -4.57 -9.53
CA ALA A 39 -3.37 -3.18 -9.88
C ALA A 39 -2.72 -3.06 -11.27
N GLU A 40 -1.81 -3.96 -11.61
CA GLU A 40 -1.15 -4.01 -12.93
C GLU A 40 -2.14 -4.32 -14.05
N ALA A 41 -3.13 -5.19 -13.82
CA ALA A 41 -4.17 -5.48 -14.79
C ALA A 41 -5.16 -4.31 -15.00
N TRP A 42 -5.29 -3.42 -14.01
CA TRP A 42 -6.15 -2.24 -14.09
C TRP A 42 -5.43 -1.02 -14.67
N ALA A 43 -4.14 -0.85 -14.35
CA ALA A 43 -3.35 0.31 -14.74
C ALA A 43 -3.12 0.39 -16.25
N ARG A 44 -3.01 1.62 -16.75
CA ARG A 44 -2.67 1.97 -18.14
C ARG A 44 -1.27 2.58 -18.20
N PRO A 45 -0.19 1.78 -18.22
CA PRO A 45 1.17 2.29 -18.25
C PRO A 45 1.45 3.16 -19.48
N GLU A 46 0.79 2.89 -20.61
CA GLU A 46 0.85 3.69 -21.83
C GLU A 46 0.27 5.11 -21.67
N GLU A 47 -0.62 5.32 -20.70
CA GLU A 47 -1.15 6.63 -20.33
C GLU A 47 -0.28 7.32 -19.25
N GLY A 48 0.81 6.68 -18.81
CA GLY A 48 1.74 7.21 -17.80
C GLY A 48 1.43 6.81 -16.36
N GLU A 49 0.52 5.85 -16.16
CA GLU A 49 0.17 5.35 -14.83
C GLU A 49 1.25 4.42 -14.24
N ARG A 50 1.35 4.39 -12.90
CA ARG A 50 2.34 3.56 -12.19
C ARG A 50 1.73 2.87 -10.98
N VAL A 51 1.97 1.56 -10.85
CA VAL A 51 1.61 0.79 -9.65
C VAL A 51 2.64 1.07 -8.55
N LEU A 52 2.15 1.43 -7.35
CA LEU A 52 2.96 1.73 -6.17
C LEU A 52 2.52 0.88 -4.98
N GLU A 53 3.43 0.73 -4.01
CA GLU A 53 3.14 0.19 -2.69
C GLU A 53 3.27 1.32 -1.66
N LEU A 54 2.18 1.64 -0.98
CA LEU A 54 2.15 2.62 0.10
C LEU A 54 2.38 1.93 1.43
N ASN A 55 3.32 2.44 2.21
CA ASN A 55 3.51 1.99 3.58
C ASN A 55 2.37 2.51 4.48
N LEU A 56 1.60 1.60 5.06
CA LEU A 56 0.43 1.93 5.87
C LEU A 56 0.78 2.50 7.25
N VAL A 57 1.99 2.24 7.75
CA VAL A 57 2.45 2.69 9.07
C VAL A 57 2.86 4.17 9.03
N CYS A 58 3.38 4.63 7.89
CA CYS A 58 3.83 6.02 7.71
C CYS A 58 2.75 6.95 7.12
N SER A 59 1.52 6.48 6.91
CA SER A 59 0.45 7.32 6.36
C SER A 59 -0.04 8.34 7.40
N CYS A 60 0.36 9.60 7.23
CA CYS A 60 0.05 10.67 8.19
C CYS A 60 -1.38 11.25 8.08
N ASP A 61 -2.18 10.87 7.07
CA ASP A 61 -3.50 11.45 6.79
C ASP A 61 -4.69 10.49 7.00
N ARG A 62 -4.46 9.35 7.65
CA ARG A 62 -5.49 8.34 7.90
C ARG A 62 -6.51 8.78 8.95
#